data_AF-A0A2P9BPG1-F1
#
_entry.id   AF-A0A2P9BPG1-F1
#
_cell.length_a   1.000
_cell.length_b   1.000
_cell.length_c   1.000
_cell.angle_alpha   90.00
_cell.angle_beta   90.00
_cell.angle_gamma   90.00
#
_symmetry.space_group_name_H-M   'P 1'
#
loop_
_entity.id
_entity.type
_entity.pdbx_description
1 polymer ?
#
loop_
_entity_poly.entity_id
_entity_poly.type
_entity_poly.pdbx_seq_one_letter_code
_entity_poly.pdbx_strand_id
1 'polypeptide(L)'
;MNNLKKCKRWILYKFSHFIQIFYFFYLFSGCLIIYFETHFILNQYYSIPYIRFFCIFLFIFGITSFFLCSLSDPGKISSNCLDKHLEYYSYDEIIFYANTKCKTCNITKPARSKHCSFCSSCISRYDHHCFLLNNCIGGYNNMYYLVFLHIHIIITFYSTFITVYALYSIIKYEHLLEATFINKETNEIIPFSYFTIVNYLFYKCSGTFSLFVISIFSFFCLFSYFLNIIYFSLFINITQNELTKYRKVENKSAQINTEFYNKGFIKNVEDLLFYKKNIKNFINKKL
;
A
#
# COMPACT_ATOMS: atom_id res chain seq x y z
N MET A 1 -23.32 15.47 21.84
CA MET A 1 -22.85 14.46 20.86
C MET A 1 -22.16 15.01 19.60
N ASN A 2 -22.47 16.22 19.10
CA ASN A 2 -21.85 16.76 17.88
C ASN A 2 -20.39 17.22 18.04
N ASN A 3 -20.01 17.82 19.17
CA ASN A 3 -18.62 18.28 19.40
C ASN A 3 -17.61 17.14 19.49
N LEU A 4 -17.98 16.00 20.09
CA LEU A 4 -17.13 14.81 20.15
C LEU A 4 -16.90 14.17 18.77
N LYS A 5 -17.93 14.13 17.92
CA LYS A 5 -17.79 13.64 16.53
C LYS A 5 -16.92 14.58 15.69
N LYS A 6 -17.08 15.90 15.86
CA LYS A 6 -16.28 16.92 15.18
C LYS A 6 -14.81 16.89 15.63
N CYS A 7 -14.57 16.74 16.93
CA CYS A 7 -13.24 16.61 17.51
C CYS A 7 -12.53 15.32 17.04
N LYS A 8 -13.21 14.16 17.10
CA LYS A 8 -12.67 12.90 16.56
C LYS A 8 -12.33 13.02 15.07
N ARG A 9 -13.20 13.62 14.26
CA ARG A 9 -12.96 13.84 12.83
C ARG A 9 -11.74 14.73 12.57
N TRP A 10 -11.56 15.78 13.36
CA TRP A 10 -10.43 16.70 13.25
C TRP A 10 -9.11 16.05 13.66
N ILE A 11 -9.08 15.31 14.77
CA ILE A 11 -7.90 14.53 15.20
C ILE A 11 -7.50 13.53 14.12
N LEU A 12 -8.47 12.79 13.58
CA LEU A 12 -8.20 11.79 12.56
C LEU A 12 -7.77 12.39 11.22
N TYR A 13 -8.28 13.58 10.86
CA TYR A 13 -7.79 14.33 9.69
C TYR A 13 -6.34 14.78 9.89
N LYS A 14 -5.97 15.30 11.06
CA LYS A 14 -4.57 15.61 11.38
C LYS A 14 -3.68 14.37 11.32
N PHE A 15 -4.18 13.22 11.78
CA PHE A 15 -3.46 11.96 11.72
C PHE A 15 -3.12 11.54 10.28
N SER A 16 -4.03 11.72 9.31
CA SER A 16 -3.71 11.44 7.89
C SER A 16 -2.57 12.32 7.36
N HIS A 17 -2.55 13.62 7.69
CA HIS A 17 -1.48 14.54 7.23
C HIS A 17 -0.12 14.16 7.82
N PHE A 18 -0.12 13.76 9.09
CA PHE A 18 1.10 13.30 9.75
C PHE A 18 1.66 12.03 9.09
N ILE A 19 0.80 11.07 8.75
CA ILE A 19 1.21 9.87 8.00
C ILE A 19 1.77 10.23 6.62
N GLN A 20 1.15 11.18 5.92
CA GLN A 20 1.61 11.65 4.61
C GLN A 20 2.99 12.32 4.69
N ILE A 21 3.20 13.19 5.68
CA ILE A 21 4.50 13.83 5.93
C ILE A 21 5.57 12.77 6.16
N PHE A 22 5.29 11.78 7.02
CA PHE A 22 6.24 10.70 7.26
C PHE A 22 6.52 9.89 6.01
N TYR A 23 5.50 9.57 5.22
CA TYR A 23 5.68 8.86 3.96
C TYR A 23 6.62 9.60 3.01
N PHE A 24 6.39 10.90 2.79
CA PHE A 24 7.27 11.70 1.92
C PHE A 24 8.67 11.83 2.50
N PHE A 25 8.81 11.96 3.82
CA PHE A 25 10.11 11.94 4.49
C PHE A 25 10.87 10.62 4.24
N TYR A 26 10.24 9.47 4.40
CA TYR A 26 10.85 8.16 4.11
C TYR A 26 11.21 7.99 2.64
N LEU A 27 10.31 8.36 1.73
CA LEU A 27 10.55 8.24 0.30
C LEU A 27 11.71 9.16 -0.15
N PHE A 28 11.75 10.39 0.34
CA PHE A 28 12.78 11.37 0.01
C PHE A 28 14.12 11.01 0.65
N SER A 29 14.16 10.67 1.94
CA SER A 29 15.39 10.25 2.61
C SER A 29 15.99 9.00 1.97
N GLY A 30 15.18 7.99 1.62
CA GLY A 30 15.66 6.81 0.89
C GLY A 30 16.25 7.16 -0.47
N CYS A 31 15.62 8.09 -1.21
CA CYS A 31 16.17 8.60 -2.47
C CYS A 31 17.53 9.28 -2.26
N LEU A 32 17.66 10.15 -1.26
CA LEU A 32 18.93 10.83 -0.95
C LEU A 32 20.03 9.84 -0.55
N ILE A 33 19.73 8.85 0.30
CA ILE A 33 20.70 7.82 0.72
C ILE A 33 21.21 7.06 -0.50
N ILE A 34 20.33 6.62 -1.40
CA ILE A 34 20.75 5.90 -2.62
C ILE A 34 21.56 6.82 -3.54
N TYR A 35 21.10 8.06 -3.74
CA TYR A 35 21.71 9.00 -4.68
C TYR A 35 23.11 9.46 -4.26
N PHE A 36 23.33 9.65 -2.96
CA PHE A 36 24.59 10.13 -2.40
C PHE A 36 25.43 9.00 -1.82
N GLU A 37 25.06 8.45 -0.66
CA GLU A 37 25.90 7.53 0.10
C GLU A 37 26.06 6.17 -0.60
N THR A 38 24.96 5.51 -0.98
CA THR A 38 25.02 4.18 -1.61
C THR A 38 25.71 4.25 -2.98
N HIS A 39 25.41 5.27 -3.78
CA HIS A 39 26.11 5.49 -5.04
C HIS A 39 27.60 5.78 -4.83
N PHE A 40 27.97 6.59 -3.84
CA PHE A 40 29.37 6.88 -3.54
C PHE A 40 30.14 5.60 -3.16
N ILE A 41 29.57 4.76 -2.29
CA ILE A 41 30.15 3.45 -1.94
C ILE A 41 30.36 2.60 -3.18
N LEU A 42 29.31 2.41 -3.99
CA LEU A 42 29.41 1.56 -5.17
C LEU A 42 30.38 2.12 -6.20
N ASN A 43 30.44 3.44 -6.38
CA ASN A 43 31.36 4.06 -7.35
C ASN A 43 32.85 3.91 -6.99
N GLN A 44 33.19 3.59 -5.73
CA GLN A 44 34.56 3.22 -5.35
C GLN A 44 34.99 1.87 -5.93
N TYR A 45 34.03 0.95 -6.11
CA TYR A 45 34.29 -0.43 -6.53
C TYR A 45 33.88 -0.70 -7.99
N TYR A 46 32.83 -0.02 -8.45
CA TYR A 46 32.16 -0.24 -9.73
C TYR A 46 31.65 1.08 -10.32
N SER A 47 32.04 1.40 -11.56
CA SER A 47 31.49 2.56 -12.28
C SER A 47 30.09 2.24 -12.86
N ILE A 48 29.03 2.44 -12.08
CA ILE A 48 27.64 2.15 -12.48
C ILE A 48 26.85 3.45 -12.66
N PRO A 49 26.76 4.00 -13.89
CA PRO A 49 26.18 5.33 -14.12
C PRO A 49 24.65 5.38 -13.93
N TYR A 50 23.96 4.25 -14.02
CA TYR A 50 22.50 4.20 -14.04
C TYR A 50 21.83 4.23 -12.65
N ILE A 51 22.58 4.06 -11.55
CA ILE A 51 21.99 3.98 -10.19
C ILE A 51 21.19 5.24 -9.86
N ARG A 52 21.81 6.41 -10.06
CA ARG A 52 21.17 7.70 -9.78
C ARG A 52 19.95 7.95 -10.67
N PHE A 53 20.05 7.59 -11.95
CA PHE A 53 18.94 7.71 -12.89
C PHE A 53 17.74 6.85 -12.45
N PHE A 54 17.95 5.56 -12.18
CA PHE A 54 16.89 4.66 -11.71
C PHE A 54 16.31 5.09 -10.37
N CYS A 55 17.15 5.59 -9.45
CA CYS A 55 16.71 6.12 -8.17
C CYS A 55 15.72 7.30 -8.34
N ILE A 56 16.08 8.30 -9.16
CA ILE A 56 15.22 9.46 -9.43
C ILE A 56 13.95 9.04 -10.18
N PHE A 57 14.08 8.15 -11.17
CA PHE A 57 12.95 7.60 -11.91
C PHE A 57 11.93 6.96 -10.96
N LEU A 58 12.38 6.06 -10.08
CA LEU A 58 11.52 5.38 -9.10
C LEU A 58 10.91 6.34 -8.08
N PHE A 59 11.66 7.37 -7.66
CA PHE A 59 11.15 8.42 -6.77
C PHE A 59 9.99 9.19 -7.42
N ILE A 60 10.14 9.61 -8.69
CA ILE A 60 9.09 10.31 -9.45
C ILE A 60 7.86 9.41 -9.62
N PHE A 61 8.04 8.14 -9.95
CA PHE A 61 6.93 7.19 -10.07
C PHE A 61 6.23 6.94 -8.73
N GLY A 62 6.99 6.87 -7.63
CA GLY A 62 6.45 6.78 -6.26
C GLY A 62 5.52 7.95 -5.95
N ILE A 63 6.00 9.19 -6.12
CA ILE A 63 5.21 10.42 -5.90
C ILE A 63 4.01 10.48 -6.83
N THR A 64 4.21 10.19 -8.12
CA THR A 64 3.14 10.27 -9.13
C THR A 64 2.03 9.28 -8.79
N SER A 65 2.38 8.03 -8.48
CA SER A 65 1.40 7.00 -8.11
C SER A 65 0.64 7.33 -6.83
N PHE A 66 1.31 7.94 -5.84
CA PHE A 66 0.68 8.46 -4.63
C PHE A 66 -0.41 9.49 -4.97
N PHE A 67 -0.08 10.52 -5.76
CA PHE A 67 -1.04 11.57 -6.10
C PHE A 67 -2.17 11.05 -6.98
N LEU A 68 -1.87 10.20 -7.97
CA LEU A 68 -2.89 9.58 -8.82
C LEU A 68 -3.90 8.80 -7.98
N CYS A 69 -3.45 8.02 -6.99
CA CYS A 69 -4.35 7.28 -6.11
C CYS A 69 -5.05 8.18 -5.09
N SER A 70 -4.33 9.10 -4.45
CA SER A 70 -4.88 10.01 -3.43
C SER A 70 -5.97 10.93 -3.98
N LEU A 71 -5.81 11.41 -5.21
CA LEU A 71 -6.75 12.35 -5.85
C LEU A 71 -7.85 11.66 -6.68
N SER A 72 -7.74 10.36 -6.89
CA SER A 72 -8.74 9.61 -7.67
C SER A 72 -10.12 9.57 -7.00
N ASP A 73 -11.17 9.50 -7.81
CA ASP A 73 -12.53 9.26 -7.31
C ASP A 73 -12.68 7.80 -6.85
N PRO A 74 -12.98 7.53 -5.57
CA PRO A 74 -13.15 6.17 -5.07
C PRO A 74 -14.47 5.51 -5.47
N GLY A 75 -15.38 6.27 -6.09
CA GLY A 75 -16.74 5.84 -6.40
C GLY A 75 -17.72 6.36 -5.36
N LYS A 76 -17.65 7.68 -5.10
CA LYS A 76 -18.62 8.36 -4.21
C LYS A 76 -20.02 8.27 -4.82
N ILE A 77 -20.96 7.72 -4.05
CA ILE A 77 -22.35 7.57 -4.47
C ILE A 77 -23.10 8.86 -4.12
N SER A 78 -23.67 9.50 -5.15
CA SER A 78 -24.59 10.62 -5.04
C SER A 78 -26.00 10.18 -5.41
N SER A 79 -27.02 10.99 -5.12
CA SER A 79 -28.40 10.74 -5.55
C SER A 79 -28.51 10.52 -7.07
N ASN A 80 -27.76 11.29 -7.86
CA ASN A 80 -27.85 11.27 -9.32
C ASN A 80 -27.27 9.99 -9.96
N CYS A 81 -26.46 9.22 -9.23
CA CYS A 81 -25.91 7.95 -9.70
C CYS A 81 -26.42 6.75 -8.91
N LEU A 82 -27.37 6.93 -8.00
CA LEU A 82 -27.78 5.90 -7.05
C LEU A 82 -28.36 4.66 -7.76
N ASP A 83 -29.25 4.86 -8.74
CA ASP A 83 -29.93 3.78 -9.44
C ASP A 83 -28.94 2.84 -10.15
N LYS A 84 -27.90 3.42 -10.77
CA LYS A 84 -26.78 2.67 -11.41
C LYS A 84 -26.14 1.67 -10.45
N HIS A 85 -25.92 2.10 -9.22
CA HIS A 85 -25.24 1.28 -8.23
C HIS A 85 -26.17 0.26 -7.59
N LEU A 86 -27.44 0.60 -7.38
CA LEU A 86 -28.44 -0.31 -6.77
C LEU A 86 -28.67 -1.55 -7.62
N GLU A 87 -28.65 -1.43 -8.93
CA GLU A 87 -28.94 -2.55 -9.84
C GLU A 87 -27.72 -3.39 -10.24
N TYR A 88 -26.49 -2.87 -10.06
CA TYR A 88 -25.29 -3.52 -10.61
C TYR A 88 -24.90 -4.80 -9.87
N TYR A 89 -25.10 -4.86 -8.56
CA TYR A 89 -24.82 -6.06 -7.75
C TYR A 89 -26.06 -6.49 -6.98
N SER A 90 -26.33 -7.79 -7.01
CA SER A 90 -27.30 -8.42 -6.11
C SER A 90 -26.84 -8.34 -4.65
N TYR A 91 -27.82 -8.32 -3.75
CA TYR A 91 -27.59 -8.40 -2.31
C TYR A 91 -27.36 -9.87 -1.93
N ASP A 92 -26.38 -10.12 -1.07
CA ASP A 92 -26.07 -11.48 -0.59
C ASP A 92 -26.97 -11.91 0.57
N GLU A 93 -27.73 -10.97 1.15
CA GLU A 93 -28.61 -11.18 2.31
C GLU A 93 -27.87 -11.78 3.53
N ILE A 94 -26.55 -11.58 3.60
CA ILE A 94 -25.68 -11.99 4.71
C ILE A 94 -25.01 -10.78 5.35
N ILE A 95 -24.32 -9.97 4.54
CA ILE A 95 -23.64 -8.74 5.00
C ILE A 95 -24.16 -7.49 4.29
N PHE A 96 -24.93 -7.68 3.20
CA PHE A 96 -25.65 -6.64 2.49
C PHE A 96 -27.10 -7.07 2.27
N TYR A 97 -28.04 -6.30 2.83
CA TYR A 97 -29.48 -6.55 2.73
C TYR A 97 -30.15 -5.48 1.88
N ALA A 98 -31.12 -5.88 1.06
CA ALA A 98 -31.96 -4.96 0.31
C ALA A 98 -32.62 -3.90 1.22
N ASN A 99 -32.90 -2.71 0.67
CA ASN A 99 -33.55 -1.59 1.37
C ASN A 99 -32.81 -1.02 2.60
N THR A 100 -31.58 -1.46 2.87
CA THR A 100 -30.77 -0.89 3.96
C THR A 100 -30.41 0.57 3.66
N LYS A 101 -30.86 1.51 4.48
CA LYS A 101 -30.53 2.94 4.32
C LYS A 101 -29.27 3.38 5.05
N CYS A 102 -28.53 4.31 4.47
CA CYS A 102 -27.47 5.03 5.14
C CYS A 102 -28.05 6.21 5.93
N LYS A 103 -27.97 6.16 7.26
CA LYS A 103 -28.49 7.22 8.14
C LYS A 103 -27.85 8.59 7.92
N THR A 104 -26.58 8.63 7.47
CA THR A 104 -25.85 9.88 7.26
C THR A 104 -26.12 10.49 5.88
N CYS A 105 -26.10 9.68 4.83
CA CYS A 105 -26.28 10.16 3.44
C CYS A 105 -27.75 10.17 3.00
N ASN A 106 -28.65 9.56 3.78
CA ASN A 106 -30.07 9.38 3.47
C ASN A 106 -30.35 8.75 2.09
N ILE A 107 -29.55 7.77 1.71
CA ILE A 107 -29.72 6.97 0.49
C ILE A 107 -29.87 5.48 0.85
N THR A 108 -30.57 4.72 0.02
CA THR A 108 -30.48 3.25 0.06
C THR A 108 -29.03 2.85 -0.27
N LYS A 109 -28.46 1.90 0.47
CA LYS A 109 -27.08 1.45 0.25
C LYS A 109 -27.08 0.38 -0.84
N PRO A 110 -26.39 0.62 -1.97
CA PRO A 110 -26.08 -0.45 -2.90
C PRO A 110 -25.34 -1.60 -2.23
N ALA A 111 -25.50 -2.82 -2.76
CA ALA A 111 -24.68 -3.94 -2.36
C ALA A 111 -23.18 -3.59 -2.51
N ARG A 112 -22.34 -4.14 -1.63
CA ARG A 112 -20.89 -3.87 -1.58
C ARG A 112 -20.51 -2.41 -1.25
N SER A 113 -21.46 -1.54 -0.91
CA SER A 113 -21.16 -0.15 -0.52
C SER A 113 -21.00 0.03 1.00
N LYS A 114 -20.32 1.11 1.41
CA LYS A 114 -20.21 1.52 2.81
C LYS A 114 -20.09 3.02 2.96
N HIS A 115 -20.71 3.57 4.00
CA HIS A 115 -20.47 4.95 4.41
C HIS A 115 -19.12 5.07 5.10
N CYS A 116 -18.24 5.87 4.52
CA CYS A 116 -16.98 6.27 5.15
C CYS A 116 -17.20 7.58 5.90
N SER A 117 -17.04 7.56 7.23
CA SER A 117 -17.14 8.76 8.06
C SER A 117 -16.06 9.80 7.75
N PHE A 118 -14.89 9.36 7.28
CA PHE A 118 -13.77 10.24 6.92
C PHE A 118 -14.08 11.03 5.65
N CYS A 119 -14.50 10.33 4.60
CA CYS A 119 -14.89 10.95 3.33
C CYS A 119 -16.30 11.56 3.36
N SER A 120 -17.10 11.30 4.40
CA SER A 120 -18.50 11.72 4.54
C SER A 120 -19.37 11.34 3.34
N SER A 121 -19.11 10.18 2.76
CA SER A 121 -19.81 9.68 1.58
C SER A 121 -19.98 8.17 1.67
N CYS A 122 -21.05 7.66 1.08
CA CYS A 122 -21.11 6.26 0.69
C CYS A 122 -20.16 6.03 -0.50
N ILE A 123 -19.38 4.95 -0.43
CA ILE A 123 -18.43 4.56 -1.47
C ILE A 123 -18.88 3.22 -2.03
N SER A 124 -18.93 3.11 -3.36
CA SER A 124 -19.28 1.87 -4.06
C SER A 124 -18.12 0.87 -4.03
N ARG A 125 -18.45 -0.43 -3.88
CA ARG A 125 -17.47 -1.52 -3.72
C ARG A 125 -16.34 -1.11 -2.75
N TYR A 126 -16.75 -0.69 -1.55
CA TYR A 126 -15.85 -0.12 -0.56
C TYR A 126 -14.86 -1.18 -0.08
N ASP A 127 -13.57 -0.86 -0.13
CA ASP A 127 -12.52 -1.70 0.42
C ASP A 127 -12.05 -1.19 1.78
N HIS A 128 -11.44 0.00 1.83
CA HIS A 128 -11.02 0.63 3.07
C HIS A 128 -10.86 2.14 2.93
N HIS A 129 -10.62 2.83 4.05
CA HIS A 129 -10.14 4.21 4.02
C HIS A 129 -8.64 4.16 4.28
N CYS A 130 -7.84 4.57 3.31
CA CYS A 130 -6.40 4.56 3.42
C CYS A 130 -5.96 5.89 4.04
N PHE A 131 -5.49 5.86 5.28
CA PHE A 131 -5.03 7.07 5.97
C PHE A 131 -3.80 7.69 5.30
N LEU A 132 -2.92 6.86 4.73
CA LEU A 132 -1.76 7.31 3.97
C LEU A 132 -2.18 8.13 2.73
N LEU A 133 -3.12 7.61 1.95
CA LEU A 133 -3.60 8.31 0.75
C LEU A 133 -4.62 9.41 1.07
N ASN A 134 -5.07 9.50 2.33
CA ASN A 134 -6.17 10.35 2.77
C ASN A 134 -7.41 10.24 1.86
N ASN A 135 -7.64 9.04 1.33
CA ASN A 135 -8.71 8.75 0.38
C ASN A 135 -9.29 7.36 0.65
N CYS A 136 -10.54 7.13 0.24
CA CYS A 136 -11.08 5.78 0.22
C CYS A 136 -10.48 4.98 -0.94
N ILE A 137 -10.33 3.68 -0.73
CA ILE A 137 -10.14 2.71 -1.80
C ILE A 137 -11.49 2.04 -2.02
N GLY A 138 -11.98 2.15 -3.25
CA GLY A 138 -13.29 1.64 -3.66
C GLY A 138 -13.27 1.21 -5.13
N GLY A 139 -14.44 0.95 -5.68
CA GLY A 139 -14.53 0.36 -7.01
C GLY A 139 -13.95 1.22 -8.14
N TYR A 140 -13.94 2.56 -8.01
CA TYR A 140 -13.50 3.44 -9.10
C TYR A 140 -12.00 3.72 -9.09
N ASN A 141 -11.30 3.41 -8.00
CA ASN A 141 -9.88 3.65 -7.86
C ASN A 141 -9.02 2.49 -7.38
N ASN A 142 -9.59 1.29 -7.24
CA ASN A 142 -8.85 0.11 -6.82
C ASN A 142 -7.60 -0.12 -7.70
N MET A 143 -7.68 0.10 -9.01
CA MET A 143 -6.52 -0.03 -9.90
C MET A 143 -5.40 0.98 -9.62
N TYR A 144 -5.73 2.23 -9.29
CA TYR A 144 -4.70 3.20 -8.89
C TYR A 144 -4.02 2.75 -7.59
N TYR A 145 -4.76 2.14 -6.67
CA TYR A 145 -4.22 1.59 -5.43
C TYR A 145 -3.29 0.39 -5.68
N LEU A 146 -3.68 -0.53 -6.57
CA LEU A 146 -2.84 -1.68 -6.94
C LEU A 146 -1.56 -1.24 -7.64
N VAL A 147 -1.64 -0.26 -8.55
CA VAL A 147 -0.45 0.32 -9.20
C VAL A 147 0.45 1.02 -8.19
N PHE A 148 -0.12 1.82 -7.28
CA PHE A 148 0.62 2.44 -6.17
C PHE A 148 1.36 1.39 -5.34
N LEU A 149 0.68 0.32 -4.91
CA LEU A 149 1.29 -0.75 -4.12
C LEU A 149 2.39 -1.49 -4.89
N HIS A 150 2.16 -1.79 -6.17
CA HIS A 150 3.15 -2.46 -7.02
C HIS A 150 4.40 -1.62 -7.25
N ILE A 151 4.26 -0.31 -7.49
CA ILE A 151 5.39 0.63 -7.60
C ILE A 151 6.21 0.65 -6.29
N HIS A 152 5.56 0.63 -5.13
CA HIS A 152 6.28 0.61 -3.85
C HIS A 152 6.99 -0.71 -3.56
N ILE A 153 6.47 -1.84 -4.06
CA ILE A 153 7.19 -3.12 -4.06
C ILE A 153 8.46 -3.02 -4.92
N ILE A 154 8.37 -2.42 -6.12
CA ILE A 154 9.54 -2.21 -6.99
C ILE A 154 10.57 -1.29 -6.31
N ILE A 155 10.13 -0.17 -5.70
CA ILE A 155 11.00 0.76 -4.98
C ILE A 155 11.76 0.05 -3.84
N THR A 156 11.04 -0.71 -3.01
CA THR A 156 11.63 -1.41 -1.85
C THR A 156 12.52 -2.58 -2.27
N PHE A 157 12.17 -3.28 -3.34
CA PHE A 157 13.03 -4.30 -3.94
C PHE A 157 14.33 -3.69 -4.48
N TYR A 158 14.24 -2.64 -5.29
CA TYR A 158 15.40 -1.95 -5.85
C TYR A 158 16.31 -1.39 -4.75
N SER A 159 15.72 -0.74 -3.75
CA SER A 159 16.43 -0.23 -2.58
C SER A 159 17.18 -1.37 -1.88
N THR A 160 16.50 -2.49 -1.59
CA THR A 160 17.12 -3.64 -0.93
C THR A 160 18.27 -4.20 -1.76
N PHE A 161 18.05 -4.40 -3.06
CA PHE A 161 19.06 -4.91 -3.97
C PHE A 161 20.31 -4.02 -3.99
N ILE A 162 20.14 -2.71 -4.19
CA ILE A 162 21.28 -1.80 -4.33
C ILE A 162 22.03 -1.60 -3.02
N THR A 163 21.34 -1.56 -1.88
CA THR A 163 21.98 -1.46 -0.56
C THR A 163 22.69 -2.75 -0.18
N VAL A 164 22.11 -3.93 -0.47
CA VAL A 164 22.79 -5.23 -0.26
C VAL A 164 24.05 -5.29 -1.11
N TYR A 165 23.96 -4.86 -2.37
CA TYR A 165 25.12 -4.87 -3.27
C TYR A 165 26.23 -3.94 -2.76
N ALA A 166 25.88 -2.75 -2.27
CA ALA A 166 26.85 -1.82 -1.66
C ALA A 166 27.51 -2.41 -0.41
N LEU A 167 26.73 -2.96 0.53
CA LEU A 167 27.24 -3.57 1.76
C LEU A 167 28.12 -4.79 1.47
N TYR A 168 27.69 -5.65 0.54
CA TYR A 168 28.49 -6.80 0.09
C TYR A 168 29.81 -6.37 -0.56
N SER A 169 29.81 -5.27 -1.33
CA SER A 169 31.03 -4.73 -1.94
C SER A 169 32.04 -4.30 -0.89
N ILE A 170 31.60 -3.63 0.18
CA ILE A 170 32.47 -3.27 1.31
C ILE A 170 33.06 -4.55 1.95
N ILE A 171 32.22 -5.53 2.27
CA ILE A 171 32.69 -6.80 2.87
C ILE A 171 33.75 -7.47 2.01
N LYS A 172 33.51 -7.53 0.68
CA LYS A 172 34.37 -8.22 -0.27
C LYS A 172 35.71 -7.50 -0.50
N TYR A 173 35.68 -6.21 -0.85
CA TYR A 173 36.88 -5.50 -1.28
C TYR A 173 37.73 -4.97 -0.12
N GLU A 174 37.14 -4.83 1.07
CA GLU A 174 37.90 -4.49 2.29
C GLU A 174 38.31 -5.75 3.08
N HIS A 175 38.04 -6.94 2.53
CA HIS A 175 38.41 -8.22 3.13
C HIS A 175 37.94 -8.35 4.59
N LEU A 176 36.72 -7.90 4.91
CA LEU A 176 36.24 -7.78 6.30
C LEU A 176 36.14 -9.11 7.05
N LEU A 177 36.09 -10.24 6.33
CA LEU A 177 36.12 -11.58 6.93
C LEU A 177 37.51 -11.97 7.47
N GLU A 178 38.56 -11.33 6.96
CA GLU A 178 39.96 -11.57 7.33
C GLU A 178 40.57 -10.38 8.09
N ALA A 179 39.82 -9.27 8.20
CA ALA A 179 40.28 -8.04 8.83
C ALA A 179 40.40 -8.15 10.35
N THR A 180 41.37 -7.43 10.91
CA THR A 180 41.48 -7.19 12.34
C THR A 180 40.78 -5.88 12.69
N PHE A 181 39.86 -5.92 13.67
CA PHE A 181 39.12 -4.75 14.11
C PHE A 181 39.75 -4.19 15.38
N ILE A 182 39.95 -2.87 15.43
CA ILE A 182 40.59 -2.19 16.56
C ILE A 182 39.64 -1.11 17.07
N ASN A 183 39.45 -1.04 18.38
CA ASN A 183 38.72 0.05 19.02
C ASN A 183 39.58 1.32 18.95
N LYS A 184 39.05 2.39 18.35
CA LYS A 184 39.78 3.65 18.16
C LYS A 184 40.11 4.37 19.47
N GLU A 185 39.34 4.15 20.54
CA GLU A 185 39.52 4.81 21.83
C GLU A 185 40.46 4.03 22.75
N THR A 186 40.30 2.72 22.83
CA THR A 186 41.09 1.86 23.74
C THR A 186 42.32 1.23 23.08
N ASN A 187 42.43 1.28 21.74
CA ASN A 187 43.39 0.53 20.93
C ASN A 187 43.37 -0.99 21.14
N GLU A 188 42.29 -1.51 21.72
CA GLU A 188 42.11 -2.94 21.93
C GLU A 188 41.65 -3.64 20.65
N ILE A 189 42.14 -4.85 20.44
CA ILE A 189 41.69 -5.71 19.34
C ILE A 189 40.31 -6.23 19.68
N ILE A 190 39.35 -5.93 18.82
CA ILE A 190 37.98 -6.43 18.93
C ILE A 190 37.95 -7.84 18.33
N PRO A 191 37.41 -8.84 19.04
CA PRO A 191 37.31 -10.19 18.51
C PRO A 191 36.44 -10.23 17.26
N PHE A 192 36.86 -11.04 16.29
CA PHE A 192 36.10 -11.27 15.07
C PHE A 192 34.73 -11.91 15.39
N SER A 193 33.67 -11.32 14.84
CA SER A 193 32.33 -11.90 14.84
C SER A 193 31.50 -11.27 13.72
N TYR A 194 30.43 -11.95 13.28
CA TYR A 194 29.47 -11.34 12.35
C TYR A 194 28.83 -10.06 12.92
N PHE A 195 28.67 -9.98 14.24
CA PHE A 195 28.18 -8.78 14.91
C PHE A 195 29.19 -7.62 14.80
N THR A 196 30.49 -7.90 14.88
CA THR A 196 31.56 -6.91 14.65
C THR A 196 31.48 -6.32 13.25
N ILE A 197 31.26 -7.16 12.22
CA ILE A 197 31.07 -6.70 10.83
C ILE A 197 29.82 -5.84 10.70
N VAL A 198 28.69 -6.26 11.29
CA VAL A 198 27.44 -5.49 11.26
C VAL A 198 27.63 -4.11 11.90
N ASN A 199 28.28 -4.03 13.06
CA ASN A 199 28.57 -2.76 13.73
C ASN A 199 29.53 -1.90 12.90
N TYR A 200 30.54 -2.49 12.28
CA TYR A 200 31.45 -1.79 11.38
C TYR A 200 30.71 -1.18 10.19
N LEU A 201 29.85 -1.96 9.52
CA LEU A 201 29.06 -1.48 8.40
C LEU A 201 28.10 -0.36 8.82
N PHE A 202 27.43 -0.51 9.98
CA PHE A 202 26.56 0.55 10.50
C PHE A 202 27.34 1.82 10.83
N TYR A 203 28.52 1.71 11.45
CA TYR A 203 29.38 2.86 11.74
C TYR A 203 29.86 3.56 10.46
N LYS A 204 30.29 2.77 9.47
CA LYS A 204 30.88 3.28 8.22
C LYS A 204 29.85 3.86 7.24
N CYS A 205 28.68 3.24 7.13
CA CYS A 205 27.65 3.61 6.16
C CYS A 205 26.24 3.52 6.75
N SER A 206 26.01 4.26 7.85
CA SER A 206 24.77 4.18 8.64
C SER A 206 23.48 4.38 7.84
N GLY A 207 23.47 5.27 6.84
CA GLY A 207 22.29 5.53 6.02
C GLY A 207 21.95 4.34 5.13
N THR A 208 22.94 3.84 4.38
CA THR A 208 22.83 2.70 3.48
C THR A 208 22.47 1.42 4.25
N PHE A 209 23.07 1.20 5.42
CA PHE A 209 22.72 0.08 6.30
C PHE A 209 21.29 0.19 6.84
N SER A 210 20.89 1.37 7.34
CA SER A 210 19.53 1.58 7.86
C SER A 210 18.48 1.41 6.76
N LEU A 211 18.77 1.93 5.56
CA LEU A 211 17.89 1.79 4.41
C LEU A 211 17.73 0.33 3.99
N PHE A 212 18.81 -0.47 3.99
CA PHE A 212 18.74 -1.91 3.75
C PHE A 212 17.74 -2.59 4.68
N VAL A 213 17.86 -2.37 5.99
CA VAL A 213 17.00 -3.00 7.00
C VAL A 213 15.54 -2.59 6.83
N ILE A 214 15.27 -1.31 6.58
CA ILE A 214 13.91 -0.80 6.38
C ILE A 214 13.33 -1.33 5.07
N SER A 215 14.10 -1.31 3.98
CA SER A 215 13.61 -1.69 2.65
C SER A 215 13.36 -3.18 2.53
N ILE A 216 14.19 -4.03 3.13
CA ILE A 216 13.99 -5.49 3.09
C ILE A 216 12.72 -5.89 3.84
N PHE A 217 12.52 -5.34 5.05
CA PHE A 217 11.32 -5.59 5.83
C PHE A 217 10.07 -5.07 5.09
N SER A 218 10.14 -3.85 4.56
CA SER A 218 9.04 -3.24 3.81
C SER A 218 8.70 -4.04 2.55
N PHE A 219 9.69 -4.54 1.82
CA PHE A 219 9.48 -5.36 0.63
C PHE A 219 8.66 -6.61 0.96
N PHE A 220 9.05 -7.38 1.98
CA PHE A 220 8.31 -8.58 2.37
C PHE A 220 6.89 -8.25 2.85
N CYS A 221 6.71 -7.24 3.69
CA CYS A 221 5.38 -6.83 4.15
C CYS A 221 4.47 -6.41 3.00
N LEU A 222 4.95 -5.55 2.09
CA LEU A 222 4.18 -5.06 0.95
C LEU A 222 3.89 -6.17 -0.06
N PHE A 223 4.85 -7.03 -0.34
CA PHE A 223 4.68 -8.15 -1.27
C PHE A 223 3.66 -9.17 -0.74
N SER A 224 3.75 -9.57 0.53
CA SER A 224 2.76 -10.45 1.15
C SER A 224 1.36 -9.82 1.17
N TYR A 225 1.25 -8.52 1.46
CA TYR A 225 -0.02 -7.80 1.42
C TYR A 225 -0.60 -7.71 0.00
N PHE A 226 0.24 -7.46 -1.00
CA PHE A 226 -0.17 -7.43 -2.41
C PHE A 226 -0.66 -8.80 -2.88
N LEU A 227 0.06 -9.88 -2.57
CA LEU A 227 -0.39 -11.24 -2.87
C LEU A 227 -1.75 -11.55 -2.24
N ASN A 228 -1.96 -11.14 -0.99
CA ASN A 228 -3.25 -11.29 -0.31
C ASN A 228 -4.38 -10.56 -1.05
N ILE A 229 -4.17 -9.29 -1.41
CA ILE A 229 -5.17 -8.50 -2.15
C ILE A 229 -5.47 -9.13 -3.51
N ILE A 230 -4.44 -9.52 -4.26
CA ILE A 230 -4.58 -10.12 -5.59
C ILE A 230 -5.33 -11.44 -5.50
N TYR A 231 -5.01 -12.28 -4.51
CA TYR A 231 -5.72 -13.53 -4.27
C TYR A 231 -7.23 -13.30 -4.05
N PHE A 232 -7.59 -12.48 -3.06
CA PHE A 232 -9.01 -12.23 -2.76
C PHE A 232 -9.74 -11.47 -3.87
N SER A 233 -9.07 -10.57 -4.58
CA SER A 233 -9.70 -9.77 -5.64
C SER A 233 -9.90 -10.56 -6.93
N LEU A 234 -8.91 -11.35 -7.36
CA LEU A 234 -8.95 -12.04 -8.65
C LEU A 234 -9.57 -13.43 -8.56
N PHE A 235 -9.33 -14.18 -7.48
CA PHE A 235 -9.80 -15.57 -7.36
C PHE A 235 -11.14 -15.68 -6.66
N ILE A 236 -11.45 -14.77 -5.73
CA ILE A 236 -12.66 -14.84 -4.89
C ILE A 236 -13.61 -13.64 -5.11
N ASN A 237 -13.12 -12.53 -5.67
CA ASN A 237 -13.85 -11.27 -5.85
C ASN A 237 -14.40 -10.66 -4.55
N ILE A 238 -13.58 -10.65 -3.49
CA ILE A 238 -13.92 -10.09 -2.18
C ILE A 238 -13.02 -8.89 -1.87
N THR A 239 -13.61 -7.81 -1.36
CA THR A 239 -12.88 -6.69 -0.76
C THR A 239 -12.45 -7.01 0.67
N GLN A 240 -11.42 -6.36 1.19
CA GLN A 240 -10.95 -6.55 2.58
C GLN A 240 -12.03 -6.19 3.62
N ASN A 241 -12.87 -5.20 3.33
CA ASN A 241 -14.02 -4.90 4.19
C ASN A 241 -15.06 -6.03 4.19
N GLU A 242 -15.32 -6.66 3.05
CA GLU A 242 -16.20 -7.83 2.97
C GLU A 242 -15.60 -9.03 3.70
N LEU A 243 -14.32 -9.33 3.46
CA LEU A 243 -13.59 -10.40 4.16
C LEU A 243 -13.69 -10.25 5.68
N THR A 244 -13.47 -9.04 6.19
CA THR A 244 -13.57 -8.75 7.62
C THR A 244 -14.98 -8.94 8.15
N LYS A 245 -16.01 -8.64 7.34
CA LYS A 245 -17.41 -8.83 7.74
C LYS A 245 -17.79 -10.31 7.72
N TYR A 246 -17.49 -11.05 6.65
CA TYR A 246 -17.78 -12.48 6.56
C TYR A 246 -17.15 -13.26 7.72
N ARG A 247 -15.86 -13.04 8.02
CA ARG A 247 -15.18 -13.67 9.18
C ARG A 247 -15.89 -13.41 10.51
N LYS A 248 -16.48 -12.23 10.69
CA LYS A 248 -17.24 -11.90 11.92
C LYS A 248 -18.58 -12.63 12.00
N VAL A 249 -19.21 -12.92 10.86
CA VAL A 249 -20.46 -13.67 10.80
C VAL A 249 -20.17 -15.16 10.94
N GLU A 250 -19.15 -15.70 10.27
CA GLU A 250 -18.71 -17.11 10.41
C GLU A 250 -18.37 -17.48 11.86
N ASN A 251 -17.74 -16.58 12.61
CA ASN A 251 -17.48 -16.83 14.04
C ASN A 251 -18.76 -16.91 14.90
N LYS A 252 -19.92 -16.53 14.36
CA LYS A 252 -21.21 -16.47 15.08
C LYS A 252 -22.26 -17.44 14.53
N SER A 253 -22.09 -17.99 13.33
CA SER A 253 -23.09 -18.82 12.65
C SER A 253 -22.44 -19.95 11.87
N ALA A 254 -23.24 -20.92 11.39
CA ALA A 254 -22.77 -21.98 10.52
C ALA A 254 -22.19 -21.46 9.18
N GLN A 255 -21.56 -22.38 8.44
CA GLN A 255 -20.81 -22.16 7.20
C GLN A 255 -21.50 -21.20 6.22
N ILE A 256 -20.79 -20.15 5.80
CA ILE A 256 -21.32 -19.07 4.95
C ILE A 256 -20.73 -19.20 3.55
N ASN A 257 -21.56 -19.04 2.52
CA ASN A 257 -21.06 -18.94 1.15
C ASN A 257 -20.38 -17.58 0.92
N THR A 258 -19.06 -17.55 1.01
CA THR A 258 -18.24 -16.35 0.75
C THR A 258 -18.02 -16.11 -0.74
N GLU A 259 -18.35 -17.06 -1.61
CA GLU A 259 -18.12 -16.98 -3.05
C GLU A 259 -19.27 -16.33 -3.83
N PHE A 260 -20.25 -15.71 -3.15
CA PHE A 260 -21.44 -15.12 -3.78
C PHE A 260 -21.11 -14.13 -4.93
N TYR A 261 -20.05 -13.34 -4.78
CA TYR A 261 -19.62 -12.37 -5.81
C TYR A 261 -18.56 -12.92 -6.78
N ASN A 262 -18.12 -14.17 -6.60
CA ASN A 262 -17.14 -14.81 -7.46
C ASN A 262 -17.77 -15.15 -8.82
N LYS A 263 -17.20 -14.63 -9.90
CA LYS A 263 -17.68 -14.86 -11.28
C LYS A 263 -16.72 -15.72 -12.10
N GLY A 264 -15.68 -16.28 -11.46
CA GLY A 264 -14.53 -16.90 -12.11
C GLY A 264 -13.44 -15.88 -12.47
N PHE A 265 -12.20 -16.36 -12.58
CA PHE A 265 -10.99 -15.53 -12.68
C PHE A 265 -11.09 -14.40 -13.72
N ILE A 266 -11.45 -14.73 -14.97
CA ILE A 266 -11.53 -13.75 -16.07
C ILE A 266 -12.54 -12.64 -15.75
N LYS A 267 -13.75 -13.00 -15.32
CA LYS A 267 -14.81 -12.02 -15.00
C LYS A 267 -14.47 -11.22 -13.75
N ASN A 268 -13.75 -11.79 -12.79
CA ASN A 268 -13.28 -11.06 -11.60
C ASN A 268 -12.22 -10.02 -11.99
N VAL A 269 -11.28 -10.38 -12.87
CA VAL A 269 -10.30 -9.45 -13.45
C VAL A 269 -11.01 -8.33 -14.20
N GLU A 270 -11.98 -8.63 -15.06
CA GLU A 270 -12.75 -7.62 -15.77
C GLU A 270 -13.53 -6.70 -14.81
N ASP A 271 -14.15 -7.27 -13.79
CA ASP A 271 -14.88 -6.51 -12.78
C ASP A 271 -13.94 -5.63 -11.95
N LEU A 272 -12.67 -6.00 -11.77
CA LEU A 272 -11.65 -5.18 -11.11
C LEU A 272 -11.13 -4.05 -12.01
N LEU A 273 -10.67 -4.39 -13.22
CA LEU A 273 -10.04 -3.48 -14.17
C LEU A 273 -11.03 -2.44 -14.73
N PHE A 274 -12.26 -2.87 -15.02
CA PHE A 274 -13.24 -2.08 -15.77
C PHE A 274 -14.49 -1.73 -14.97
N TYR A 275 -14.46 -1.86 -13.64
CA TYR A 275 -15.61 -1.59 -12.76
C TYR A 275 -16.36 -0.29 -13.09
N LYS A 276 -15.63 0.84 -13.15
CA LYS A 276 -16.20 2.17 -13.44
C LYS A 276 -16.87 2.22 -14.82
N LYS A 277 -16.26 1.58 -15.82
CA LYS A 277 -16.80 1.49 -17.20
C LYS A 277 -18.05 0.61 -17.21
N ASN A 278 -18.02 -0.53 -16.51
CA ASN A 278 -19.13 -1.48 -16.45
C ASN A 278 -20.37 -0.85 -15.80
N ILE A 279 -20.21 -0.10 -14.70
CA ILE A 279 -21.33 0.62 -14.07
C ILE A 279 -21.91 1.70 -15.00
N LYS A 280 -21.06 2.45 -15.71
CA LYS A 280 -21.54 3.46 -16.66
C LYS A 280 -22.34 2.82 -17.81
N ASN A 281 -21.87 1.69 -18.34
CA ASN A 281 -22.46 1.01 -19.48
C ASN A 281 -23.72 0.20 -19.13
N PHE A 282 -23.87 -0.23 -17.88
CA PHE A 282 -25.00 -1.05 -17.44
C PHE A 282 -26.36 -0.40 -17.71
N ILE A 283 -26.47 0.93 -17.56
CA ILE A 283 -27.71 1.66 -17.87
C ILE A 283 -27.94 1.86 -19.36
N ASN A 284 -26.89 2.07 -20.15
CA ASN A 284 -27.05 2.28 -21.60
C ASN A 284 -27.55 1.03 -22.34
N LYS A 285 -27.56 -0.13 -21.69
CA LYS A 285 -28.13 -1.38 -22.23
C LYS A 285 -29.59 -1.62 -21.84
N LYS A 286 -30.13 -0.83 -20.92
CA LYS A 286 -31.53 -0.94 -20.43
C LYS A 286 -32.44 0.17 -20.95
N LEU A 287 -31.88 1.20 -21.61
CA LEU A 287 -32.59 2.20 -22.39
C LEU A 287 -32.59 1.77 -23.86
#